data_AF-A0A946FE68-F1
#
_entry.id   AF-A0A946FE68-F1
#
_cell.length_a   1.000
_cell.length_b   1.000
_cell.length_c   1.000
_cell.angle_alpha   90.00
_cell.angle_beta   90.00
_cell.angle_gamma   90.00
#
_symmetry.space_group_name_H-M   'P 1'
#
loop_
_entity.id
_entity.type
_entity.pdbx_description
1 polymer ?
#
loop_
_entity_poly.entity_id
_entity_poly.type
_entity_poly.pdbx_seq_one_letter_code
_entity_poly.pdbx_strand_id
1 'polypeptide(L)'
;QDSTKIWWDLRPSARFPTLEARIMDVCTRLDDAISLTALWVCVMRMLYRLRTKNQRWRTYSQMLINENRWRAMRYSFDEGMIDFAKGSIVPFDELLDEILDLTYEDSQVLGCEKEVASVRDILSRGTSAHRQLASHNEALASGKDPEAALHAVVDKLIEDTRGGL
;
A
#
# COMPACT_ATOMS: atom_id res chain seq x y z
N GLN A 1 28.69 10.61 9.93
CA GLN A 1 28.08 10.63 8.58
C GLN A 1 26.57 10.83 8.74
N ASP A 2 25.93 11.54 7.81
CA ASP A 2 24.50 11.88 7.88
C ASP A 2 23.63 10.68 7.46
N SER A 3 22.91 10.10 8.42
CA SER A 3 22.02 8.95 8.21
C SER A 3 20.81 9.27 7.33
N THR A 4 20.54 10.55 7.05
CA THR A 4 19.43 10.94 6.17
C THR A 4 19.63 10.53 4.71
N LYS A 5 20.89 10.30 4.31
CA LYS A 5 21.30 9.92 2.95
C LYS A 5 21.12 8.43 2.64
N ILE A 6 20.75 7.63 3.63
CA ILE A 6 20.52 6.20 3.45
C ILE A 6 19.06 5.98 3.00
N TRP A 7 18.88 5.31 1.87
CA TRP A 7 17.56 5.03 1.30
C TRP A 7 17.03 3.71 1.88
N TRP A 8 16.33 3.83 3.01
CA TRP A 8 15.59 2.73 3.64
C TRP A 8 14.10 2.94 3.48
N ASP A 9 13.38 1.83 3.29
CA ASP A 9 11.92 1.80 3.21
C ASP A 9 11.24 2.24 4.50
N LEU A 10 11.91 1.98 5.63
CA LEU A 10 11.45 2.33 6.96
C LEU A 10 12.65 2.87 7.74
N ARG A 11 12.50 4.06 8.34
CA ARG A 11 13.62 4.74 8.97
C ARG A 11 13.23 5.39 10.29
N PRO A 12 13.99 5.18 11.38
CA PRO A 12 13.88 6.02 12.57
C PRO A 12 14.32 7.44 12.24
N SER A 13 13.49 8.43 12.55
CA SER A 13 13.86 9.83 12.35
C SER A 13 14.90 10.25 13.38
N ALA A 14 15.95 10.94 12.93
CA ALA A 14 16.97 11.50 13.84
C ALA A 14 16.49 12.80 14.50
N ARG A 15 15.49 13.46 13.90
CA ARG A 15 14.98 14.77 14.34
C ARG A 15 13.72 14.66 15.18
N PHE A 16 12.85 13.70 14.84
CA PHE A 16 11.59 13.46 15.53
C PHE A 16 11.59 12.06 16.13
N PRO A 17 10.91 11.81 17.27
CA PRO A 17 10.81 10.47 17.85
C PRO A 17 9.78 9.62 17.08
N THR A 18 9.96 9.49 15.77
CA THR A 18 9.03 8.84 14.85
C THR A 18 9.71 7.78 14.00
N LEU A 19 8.90 6.87 13.46
CA LEU A 19 9.29 5.89 12.46
C LEU A 19 8.66 6.30 11.12
N GLU A 20 9.50 6.54 10.12
CA GLU A 20 9.09 7.09 8.82
C GLU A 20 8.98 5.96 7.79
N ALA A 21 7.76 5.69 7.30
CA ALA A 21 7.53 4.81 6.16
C ALA A 21 7.76 5.57 4.85
N ARG A 22 8.57 5.00 3.95
CA ARG A 22 9.04 5.63 2.71
C ARG A 22 8.91 4.72 1.48
N ILE A 23 8.15 3.63 1.62
CA ILE A 23 7.96 2.63 0.56
C ILE A 23 6.77 2.94 -0.36
N MET A 24 5.80 3.72 0.11
CA MET A 24 4.57 4.00 -0.63
C MET A 24 4.75 5.19 -1.57
N ASP A 25 4.22 5.06 -2.77
CA ASP A 25 4.10 6.18 -3.71
C ASP A 25 3.06 7.20 -3.24
N VAL A 26 3.08 8.39 -3.85
CA VAL A 26 2.07 9.41 -3.60
C VAL A 26 0.70 8.92 -4.09
N CYS A 27 -0.28 8.93 -3.19
CA CYS A 27 -1.65 8.57 -3.51
C CYS A 27 -2.30 9.67 -4.36
N THR A 28 -3.02 9.27 -5.40
CA THR A 28 -3.71 10.20 -6.32
C THR A 28 -5.11 10.56 -5.83
N ARG A 29 -5.56 9.98 -4.72
CA ARG A 29 -6.80 10.31 -4.01
C ARG A 29 -6.51 10.45 -2.53
N LEU A 30 -7.17 11.41 -1.87
CA LEU A 30 -6.99 11.65 -0.44
C LEU A 30 -7.49 10.46 0.39
N ASP A 31 -8.63 9.87 0.03
CA ASP A 31 -9.20 8.70 0.72
C ASP A 31 -8.22 7.53 0.78
N ASP A 32 -7.48 7.30 -0.30
CA ASP A 32 -6.48 6.22 -0.40
C ASP A 32 -5.30 6.52 0.55
N ALA A 33 -4.86 7.78 0.61
CA ALA A 33 -3.81 8.21 1.52
C ALA A 33 -4.22 8.05 2.99
N ILE A 34 -5.45 8.44 3.33
CA ILE A 34 -6.00 8.31 4.68
C ILE A 34 -6.11 6.83 5.07
N SER A 35 -6.66 6.00 4.19
CA SER A 35 -6.87 4.56 4.44
C SER A 35 -5.54 3.82 4.66
N LEU A 36 -4.55 4.06 3.79
CA LEU A 36 -3.21 3.47 3.93
C LEU A 36 -2.48 3.99 5.17
N THR A 37 -2.65 5.27 5.53
CA THR A 37 -2.08 5.84 6.75
C THR A 37 -2.71 5.21 8.00
N ALA A 38 -4.03 5.05 8.02
CA ALA A 38 -4.74 4.43 9.13
C ALA A 38 -4.29 2.97 9.32
N LEU A 39 -4.21 2.19 8.24
CA LEU A 39 -3.72 0.82 8.28
C LEU A 39 -2.26 0.77 8.76
N TRP A 40 -1.38 1.64 8.25
CA TRP A 40 0.01 1.71 8.67
C TRP A 40 0.15 1.94 10.19
N VAL A 41 -0.57 2.92 10.75
CA VAL A 41 -0.53 3.21 12.19
C VAL A 41 -1.11 2.05 13.00
N CYS A 42 -2.16 1.39 12.51
CA CYS A 42 -2.72 0.19 13.15
C CYS A 42 -1.72 -0.98 13.14
N VAL A 43 -1.00 -1.23 12.05
CA VAL A 43 0.06 -2.25 11.98
C VAL A 43 1.17 -1.93 12.99
N MET A 44 1.59 -0.68 13.11
CA MET A 44 2.61 -0.28 14.10
C MET A 44 2.13 -0.51 15.54
N ARG A 45 0.88 -0.12 15.84
CA ARG A 45 0.28 -0.33 17.14
C ARG A 45 0.10 -1.81 17.46
N MET A 46 -0.35 -2.61 16.50
CA MET A 46 -0.46 -4.06 16.58
C MET A 46 0.88 -4.69 16.92
N LEU A 47 1.95 -4.35 16.19
CA LEU A 47 3.30 -4.86 16.46
C LEU A 47 3.79 -4.47 17.87
N TYR A 48 3.51 -3.25 18.32
CA TYR A 48 3.81 -2.82 19.69
C TYR A 48 3.01 -3.63 20.73
N ARG A 49 1.70 -3.78 20.55
CA ARG A 49 0.79 -4.58 21.39
C ARG A 49 1.30 -6.01 21.54
N LEU A 50 1.61 -6.70 20.43
CA LEU A 50 2.14 -8.06 20.43
C LEU A 50 3.49 -8.14 21.17
N ARG A 51 4.37 -7.16 20.96
CA ARG A 51 5.66 -7.09 21.66
C ARG A 51 5.50 -6.97 23.17
N THR A 52 4.55 -6.17 23.67
CA THR A 52 4.29 -6.06 25.12
C THR A 52 3.81 -7.37 25.74
N LYS A 53 3.20 -8.26 24.93
CA LYS A 53 2.78 -9.62 25.30
C LYS A 53 3.87 -10.67 25.03
N ASN A 54 5.11 -10.25 24.78
CA ASN A 54 6.25 -11.13 24.44
C ASN A 54 6.01 -12.03 23.20
N GLN A 55 5.18 -11.59 22.26
CA GLN A 55 4.94 -12.27 20.99
C GLN A 55 5.84 -11.69 19.89
N ARG A 56 6.32 -12.57 19.00
CA ARG A 56 7.22 -12.23 17.88
C ARG A 56 6.87 -13.02 16.64
N TRP A 57 7.25 -12.49 15.48
CA TRP A 57 7.08 -13.14 14.18
C TRP A 57 8.28 -13.97 13.79
N ARG A 58 8.06 -14.93 12.88
CA ARG A 58 9.14 -15.67 12.22
C ARG A 58 9.97 -14.70 11.38
N THR A 59 11.29 -14.79 11.48
CA THR A 59 12.19 -14.03 10.62
C THR A 59 12.38 -14.78 9.30
N TYR A 60 11.99 -14.15 8.20
CA TYR A 60 12.26 -14.66 6.85
C TYR A 60 13.52 -14.02 6.27
N SER A 61 14.14 -14.69 5.30
CA SER A 61 15.31 -14.14 4.62
C SER A 61 14.91 -12.91 3.80
N GLN A 62 15.83 -11.95 3.67
CA GLN A 62 15.59 -10.74 2.87
C GLN A 62 15.28 -11.09 1.41
N MET A 63 15.86 -12.17 0.88
CA MET A 63 15.61 -12.66 -0.46
C MET A 63 14.13 -13.03 -0.66
N LEU A 64 13.52 -13.74 0.30
CA LEU A 64 12.08 -14.06 0.25
C LEU A 64 11.21 -12.81 0.33
N ILE A 65 11.53 -11.88 1.23
CA ILE A 65 10.78 -10.62 1.37
C ILE A 65 10.86 -9.81 0.06
N ASN A 66 12.03 -9.77 -0.56
CA ASN A 66 12.25 -9.07 -1.83
C ASN A 66 11.47 -9.69 -2.99
N GLU A 67 11.20 -10.99 -2.97
CA GLU A 67 10.37 -11.66 -3.98
C GLU A 67 8.93 -11.13 -3.93
N ASN A 68 8.30 -11.10 -2.76
CA ASN A 68 6.96 -10.51 -2.62
C ASN A 68 6.94 -9.03 -2.97
N ARG A 69 8.02 -8.29 -2.65
CA ARG A 69 8.16 -6.91 -3.08
C ARG A 69 8.18 -6.78 -4.60
N TRP A 70 8.95 -7.62 -5.28
CA TRP A 70 9.02 -7.61 -6.74
C TRP A 70 7.65 -7.95 -7.36
N ARG A 71 6.94 -8.94 -6.81
CA ARG A 71 5.57 -9.27 -7.23
C ARG A 71 4.64 -8.08 -7.10
N ALA A 72 4.65 -7.39 -5.95
CA ALA A 72 3.82 -6.21 -5.72
C ALA A 72 4.13 -5.08 -6.71
N MET A 73 5.41 -4.84 -7.03
CA MET A 73 5.81 -3.82 -8.02
C MET A 73 5.42 -4.21 -9.45
N ARG A 74 5.50 -5.50 -9.81
CA ARG A 74 5.27 -5.97 -11.17
C ARG A 74 3.80 -6.23 -11.49
N TYR A 75 3.04 -6.74 -10.53
CA TYR A 75 1.68 -7.25 -10.73
C TYR A 75 0.66 -6.57 -9.83
N SER A 76 1.04 -5.54 -9.06
CA SER A 76 0.18 -4.95 -8.04
C SER A 76 -0.38 -6.03 -7.11
N PHE A 77 -1.70 -6.21 -7.05
CA PHE A 77 -2.36 -7.27 -6.30
C PHE A 77 -2.87 -8.44 -7.18
N ASP A 78 -2.76 -8.33 -8.50
CA ASP A 78 -3.48 -9.18 -9.47
C ASP A 78 -3.03 -10.65 -9.44
N GLU A 79 -1.75 -10.88 -9.22
CA GLU A 79 -1.14 -12.22 -9.27
C GLU A 79 -0.89 -12.79 -7.85
N GLY A 80 -1.39 -12.14 -6.80
CA GLY A 80 -1.21 -12.59 -5.42
C GLY A 80 0.23 -12.55 -4.89
N MET A 81 0.40 -12.95 -3.63
CA MET A 81 1.69 -12.95 -2.92
C MET A 81 2.03 -14.34 -2.37
N ILE A 82 3.31 -14.58 -2.13
CA ILE A 82 3.78 -15.84 -1.55
C ILE A 82 3.50 -15.83 -0.05
N ASP A 83 2.69 -16.79 0.42
CA ASP A 83 2.61 -17.14 1.82
C ASP A 83 3.74 -18.14 2.13
N PHE A 84 4.74 -17.71 2.89
CA PHE A 84 5.90 -18.53 3.19
C PHE A 84 5.62 -19.67 4.19
N ALA A 85 4.52 -19.60 4.94
CA ALA A 85 4.11 -20.69 5.81
C ALA A 85 3.37 -21.78 5.02
N LYS A 86 2.50 -21.39 4.08
CA LYS A 86 1.78 -22.31 3.17
C LYS A 86 2.67 -22.80 2.01
N GLY A 87 3.75 -22.10 1.69
CA GLY A 87 4.66 -22.43 0.59
C GLY A 87 4.01 -22.29 -0.80
N SER A 88 3.00 -21.42 -0.92
CA SER A 88 2.22 -21.22 -2.15
C SER A 88 1.90 -19.75 -2.36
N ILE A 89 1.52 -19.39 -3.59
CA ILE A 89 0.96 -18.07 -3.91
C ILE A 89 -0.50 -18.08 -3.48
N VAL A 90 -0.89 -17.04 -2.75
CA VAL A 90 -2.27 -16.84 -2.29
C VAL A 90 -2.81 -15.51 -2.82
N PRO A 91 -4.13 -15.42 -3.05
CA PRO A 91 -4.80 -14.18 -3.43
C PRO A 91 -4.50 -13.04 -2.45
N PHE A 92 -4.34 -11.82 -2.96
CA PHE A 92 -3.99 -10.66 -2.13
C PHE A 92 -5.15 -10.21 -1.23
N ASP A 93 -6.38 -10.37 -1.68
CA ASP A 93 -7.59 -10.07 -0.90
C ASP A 93 -7.68 -10.95 0.36
N GLU A 94 -7.36 -12.24 0.27
CA GLU A 94 -7.26 -13.11 1.46
C GLU A 94 -6.22 -12.57 2.47
N LEU A 95 -5.04 -12.15 1.99
CA LEU A 95 -4.00 -11.60 2.85
C LEU A 95 -4.37 -10.23 3.42
N LEU A 96 -5.12 -9.42 2.67
CA LEU A 96 -5.66 -8.17 3.14
C LEU A 96 -6.66 -8.40 4.28
N ASP A 97 -7.49 -9.43 4.16
CA ASP A 97 -8.48 -9.79 5.17
C ASP A 97 -7.79 -10.24 6.46
N GLU A 98 -6.75 -11.07 6.34
CA GLU A 98 -5.91 -11.48 7.47
C GLU A 98 -5.27 -10.27 8.19
N ILE A 99 -4.71 -9.29 7.46
CA ILE A 99 -4.09 -8.12 8.11
C ILE A 99 -5.13 -7.19 8.74
N LEU A 100 -6.32 -7.05 8.13
CA LEU A 100 -7.43 -6.28 8.70
C LEU A 100 -7.92 -6.90 10.00
N ASP A 101 -8.06 -8.23 10.05
CA ASP A 101 -8.44 -8.95 11.27
C ASP A 101 -7.38 -8.80 12.37
N LEU A 102 -6.10 -8.93 12.02
CA LEU A 102 -5.00 -8.78 12.98
C LEU A 102 -4.94 -7.38 13.59
N THR A 103 -5.30 -6.36 12.81
CA THR A 103 -5.24 -4.94 13.20
C THR A 103 -6.56 -4.39 13.74
N TYR A 104 -7.62 -5.18 13.79
CA TYR A 104 -8.96 -4.74 14.20
C TYR A 104 -9.02 -4.16 15.63
N GLU A 105 -8.38 -4.79 16.62
CA GLU A 105 -8.31 -4.22 17.97
C GLU A 105 -7.60 -2.86 17.98
N ASP A 106 -6.61 -2.68 17.12
CA ASP A 106 -5.80 -1.46 17.06
C ASP A 106 -6.56 -0.32 16.37
N SER A 107 -7.36 -0.63 15.36
CA SER A 107 -8.22 0.37 14.71
C SER A 107 -9.31 0.87 15.66
N GLN A 108 -9.91 0.00 16.47
CA GLN A 108 -10.88 0.37 17.51
C GLN A 108 -10.27 1.33 18.54
N VAL A 109 -9.03 1.07 18.98
CA VAL A 109 -8.35 1.94 19.96
C VAL A 109 -8.00 3.31 19.34
N LEU A 110 -7.70 3.35 18.05
CA LEU A 110 -7.33 4.58 17.34
C LEU A 110 -8.54 5.34 16.77
N GLY A 111 -9.73 4.73 16.78
CA GLY A 111 -10.96 5.31 16.24
C GLY A 111 -10.91 5.53 14.73
N CYS A 112 -10.22 4.63 14.00
CA CYS A 112 -10.00 4.74 12.55
C CYS A 112 -10.50 3.50 11.77
N GLU A 113 -11.52 2.82 12.28
CA GLU A 113 -11.97 1.55 11.71
C GLU A 113 -12.56 1.70 10.32
N LYS A 114 -13.21 2.84 10.05
CA LYS A 114 -13.77 3.15 8.73
C LYS A 114 -12.65 3.34 7.71
N GLU A 115 -11.65 4.12 8.08
CA GLU A 115 -10.48 4.42 7.25
C GLU A 115 -9.68 3.15 6.96
N VAL A 116 -9.48 2.29 7.97
CA VAL A 116 -8.82 1.00 7.78
C VAL A 116 -9.63 0.09 6.87
N ALA A 117 -10.95 0.02 7.01
CA ALA A 117 -11.80 -0.80 6.14
C ALA A 117 -11.81 -0.33 4.67
N SER A 118 -11.69 0.98 4.44
CA SER A 118 -11.68 1.57 3.09
C SER A 118 -10.50 1.15 2.21
N VAL A 119 -9.48 0.47 2.74
CA VAL A 119 -8.46 -0.17 1.88
C VAL A 119 -9.06 -1.19 0.91
N ARG A 120 -10.20 -1.82 1.24
CA ARG A 120 -10.93 -2.71 0.33
C ARG A 120 -11.51 -1.96 -0.87
N ASP A 121 -11.86 -0.69 -0.68
CA ASP A 121 -12.32 0.15 -1.78
C ASP A 121 -11.22 0.22 -2.85
N ILE A 122 -9.95 0.38 -2.46
CA ILE A 122 -8.81 0.40 -3.41
C ILE A 122 -8.78 -0.86 -4.30
N LEU A 123 -9.01 -2.05 -3.73
CA LEU A 123 -9.03 -3.29 -4.49
C LEU A 123 -10.23 -3.32 -5.44
N SER A 124 -11.42 -2.95 -4.94
CA SER A 124 -12.67 -3.03 -5.72
C SER A 124 -12.68 -2.18 -7.00
N ARG A 125 -12.04 -1.00 -6.96
CA ARG A 125 -11.97 -0.03 -8.08
C ARG A 125 -10.60 -0.02 -8.77
N GLY A 126 -9.67 -0.88 -8.32
CA GLY A 126 -8.30 -0.93 -8.78
C GLY A 126 -7.41 0.19 -8.22
N THR A 127 -6.11 -0.09 -8.11
CA THR A 127 -5.10 0.89 -7.68
C THR A 127 -4.96 2.04 -8.68
N SER A 128 -4.22 3.09 -8.31
CA SER A 128 -3.89 4.18 -9.23
C SER A 128 -3.24 3.69 -10.53
N ALA A 129 -2.36 2.68 -10.47
CA ALA A 129 -1.74 2.10 -11.65
C ALA A 129 -2.77 1.47 -12.61
N HIS A 130 -3.76 0.74 -12.09
CA HIS A 130 -4.85 0.18 -12.90
C HIS A 130 -5.63 1.27 -13.62
N ARG A 131 -6.00 2.34 -12.91
CA ARG A 131 -6.78 3.45 -13.50
C ARG A 131 -5.97 4.22 -14.55
N GLN A 132 -4.67 4.41 -14.33
CA GLN A 132 -3.79 5.04 -15.31
C GLN A 132 -3.65 4.18 -16.58
N LEU A 133 -3.43 2.87 -16.43
CA LEU A 133 -3.38 1.95 -17.56
C LEU A 133 -4.70 1.89 -18.33
N ALA A 134 -5.84 1.86 -17.61
CA ALA A 134 -7.16 1.91 -18.23
C ALA A 134 -7.35 3.19 -19.05
N SER A 135 -7.09 4.36 -18.45
CA SER A 135 -7.19 5.66 -19.13
C SER A 135 -6.29 5.75 -20.37
N HIS A 136 -5.06 5.23 -20.28
CA HIS A 136 -4.13 5.19 -21.41
C HIS A 136 -4.65 4.29 -22.54
N ASN A 137 -5.11 3.08 -22.20
CA ASN A 137 -5.59 2.11 -23.17
C ASN A 137 -6.89 2.56 -23.84
N GLU A 138 -7.81 3.18 -23.09
CA GLU A 138 -9.03 3.79 -23.62
C GLU A 138 -8.71 4.93 -24.59
N ALA A 139 -7.74 5.78 -24.25
CA ALA A 139 -7.30 6.86 -25.13
C ALA A 139 -6.75 6.32 -26.46
N LEU A 140 -5.88 5.31 -26.43
CA LEU A 140 -5.38 4.66 -27.64
C LEU A 140 -6.49 3.98 -28.44
N ALA A 141 -7.41 3.28 -27.78
CA ALA A 141 -8.55 2.64 -28.42
C ALA A 141 -9.49 3.65 -29.10
N SER A 142 -9.56 4.88 -28.59
CA SER A 142 -10.30 5.99 -29.20
C SER A 142 -9.59 6.63 -30.41
N GLY A 143 -8.42 6.13 -30.80
CA GLY A 143 -7.64 6.61 -31.94
C GLY A 143 -6.72 7.79 -31.64
N LYS A 144 -6.51 8.13 -30.37
CA LYS A 144 -5.50 9.13 -29.99
C LYS A 144 -4.10 8.59 -30.23
N ASP A 145 -3.18 9.49 -30.57
CA ASP A 145 -1.75 9.14 -30.62
C ASP A 145 -1.19 8.87 -29.21
N PRO A 146 0.01 8.29 -29.10
CA PRO A 146 0.61 7.97 -27.79
C PRO A 146 0.82 9.18 -26.87
N GLU A 147 1.09 10.36 -27.40
CA GLU A 147 1.32 11.57 -26.60
C GLU A 147 -0.01 12.06 -26.00
N ALA A 148 -1.06 12.12 -26.81
CA ALA A 148 -2.40 12.45 -26.37
C ALA A 148 -2.98 11.42 -25.39
N ALA A 149 -2.57 10.15 -25.49
CA ALA A 149 -2.91 9.12 -24.50
C ALA A 149 -2.23 9.38 -23.14
N LEU A 150 -0.96 9.79 -23.13
CA LEU A 150 -0.28 10.20 -21.89
C LEU A 150 -0.89 11.46 -21.27
N HIS A 151 -1.28 12.45 -22.08
CA HIS A 151 -2.02 13.61 -21.60
C HIS A 151 -3.34 13.22 -20.93
N ALA A 152 -4.08 12.26 -21.50
CA ALA A 152 -5.32 11.78 -20.88
C ALA A 152 -5.08 11.16 -19.49
N VAL A 153 -3.95 10.44 -19.30
CA VAL A 153 -3.56 9.92 -17.97
C VAL A 153 -3.31 11.07 -16.99
N VAL A 154 -2.57 12.10 -17.42
CA VAL A 154 -2.29 13.27 -16.57
C VAL A 154 -3.58 14.00 -16.19
N ASP A 155 -4.48 14.23 -17.15
CA ASP A 155 -5.78 14.84 -16.89
C ASP A 155 -6.59 14.02 -15.88
N LYS A 156 -6.56 12.69 -16.00
CA LYS A 156 -7.21 11.78 -15.05
C LYS A 156 -6.61 11.87 -13.66
N LEU A 157 -5.29 11.97 -13.54
CA LEU A 157 -4.61 12.14 -12.26
C LEU A 157 -4.95 13.48 -11.58
N ILE A 158 -5.08 14.54 -12.37
CA ILE A 158 -5.54 15.85 -11.88
C ILE A 158 -6.97 15.75 -11.34
N GLU A 159 -7.86 15.08 -12.08
CA GLU A 159 -9.24 14.86 -11.66
C GLU A 159 -9.33 14.04 -10.36
N ASP A 160 -8.64 12.89 -10.30
CA ASP A 160 -8.60 12.02 -9.12
C ASP A 160 -8.11 12.78 -7.87
N THR A 161 -7.08 13.63 -8.04
CA THR A 161 -6.50 14.41 -6.94
C THR A 161 -7.43 15.52 -6.47
N ARG A 162 -8.11 16.21 -7.41
CA ARG A 162 -9.09 17.25 -7.08
C ARG A 162 -10.32 16.70 -6.38
N GLY A 163 -10.78 15.51 -6.75
CA GLY A 163 -11.98 14.92 -6.16
C GLY A 163 -11.85 14.57 -4.67
N GLY A 164 -10.63 14.52 -4.13
CA GLY A 164 -10.36 14.29 -2.71
C GLY A 164 -10.03 15.55 -1.89
N LEU A 165 -10.02 16.75 -2.50
CA LEU A 165 -9.79 18.05 -1.85
C LEU A 165 -11.07 18.88 -1.78
#